data_AF-A0A3E0G7T7-F1
#
_entry.id   AF-A0A3E0G7T7-F1
#
_cell.length_a   1.000
_cell.length_b   1.000
_cell.length_c   1.000
_cell.angle_alpha   90.00
_cell.angle_beta   90.00
_cell.angle_gamma   90.00
#
_symmetry.space_group_name_H-M   'P 1'
#
loop_
_entity.id
_entity.type
_entity.pdbx_description
1 polymer ?
#
loop_
_entity_poly.entity_id
_entity_poly.type
_entity_poly.pdbx_seq_one_letter_code
_entity_poly.pdbx_strand_id
1 'polypeptide(L)' 'MPQIQVTLLKGRPQEEITALGKALTEATASALAVAPEVVRVTVVEYEPANWFVGGESMAQRRGASHA' A
#
# COMPACT_ATOMS: atom_id res chain seq x y z
N MET A 1 -0.96 6.55 19.47
CA MET A 1 0.05 6.82 18.43
C MET A 1 -0.12 5.79 17.30
N PRO A 2 -1.06 6.03 16.37
CA PRO A 2 -1.44 5.02 15.36
C PRO A 2 -0.33 4.77 14.33
N GLN A 3 -0.15 3.50 13.95
CA GLN A 3 0.78 3.06 12.90
C GLN A 3 0.00 2.29 11.83
N ILE A 4 0.19 2.66 10.57
CA ILE A 4 -0.36 1.98 9.40
C ILE A 4 0.80 1.52 8.54
N GLN A 5 0.81 0.23 8.21
CA GLN A 5 1.69 -0.32 7.19
C GLN A 5 0.84 -0.74 6.00
N VAL A 6 1.10 -0.13 4.86
CA VAL A 6 0.54 -0.54 3.59
C VAL A 6 1.56 -1.44 2.91
N THR A 7 1.11 -2.62 2.48
CA THR A 7 1.93 -3.54 1.71
C THR A 7 1.30 -3.71 0.34
N LEU A 8 2.05 -3.39 -0.72
CA LEU A 8 1.53 -3.36 -2.09
C LEU A 8 2.59 -3.81 -3.11
N LEU A 9 2.14 -4.09 -4.33
CA LEU A 9 3.03 -4.40 -5.45
C LEU A 9 3.63 -3.13 -6.02
N LYS A 10 4.93 -3.16 -6.35
CA LYS A 10 5.59 -2.07 -7.08
C LYS A 10 4.89 -1.75 -8.40
N GLY A 11 5.06 -0.49 -8.81
CA GLY A 11 4.63 0.03 -10.11
C GLY A 11 3.56 1.12 -10.05
N ARG A 12 3.17 1.58 -8.86
CA ARG A 12 2.29 2.74 -8.73
C ARG A 12 3.08 4.05 -8.95
N PRO A 13 2.46 5.06 -9.59
CA PRO A 13 3.02 6.40 -9.61
C PRO A 13 3.25 6.96 -8.20
N GLN A 14 4.33 7.73 -8.01
CA GLN A 14 4.65 8.34 -6.71
C GLN A 14 3.53 9.27 -6.19
N GLU A 15 2.80 9.92 -7.10
CA GLU A 15 1.64 10.76 -6.76
C GLU A 15 0.51 9.97 -6.10
N GLU A 16 0.24 8.73 -6.54
CA GLU A 16 -0.76 7.86 -5.93
C GLU A 16 -0.36 7.44 -4.52
N ILE A 17 0.91 7.08 -4.31
CA ILE A 17 1.44 6.71 -3.00
C ILE A 17 1.36 7.90 -2.03
N THR A 18 1.62 9.10 -2.52
CA THR A 18 1.53 10.35 -1.74
C THR A 18 0.07 10.64 -1.37
N ALA A 19 -0.85 10.52 -2.32
CA ALA A 19 -2.29 10.68 -2.07
C ALA A 19 -2.82 9.66 -1.06
N LEU A 20 -2.36 8.40 -1.15
CA LEU A 20 -2.71 7.34 -0.21
C LEU A 20 -2.26 7.67 1.22
N GLY A 21 -1.02 8.12 1.40
CA GLY A 21 -0.49 8.52 2.70
C GLY A 21 -1.31 9.64 3.35
N LYS A 22 -1.71 10.64 2.56
CA LYS A 22 -2.59 11.73 3.00
C LYS A 22 -3.96 11.20 3.44
N ALA A 23 -4.63 10.44 2.58
CA ALA A 23 -5.97 9.94 2.85
C ALA A 23 -6.04 9.04 4.10
N LEU A 24 -5.05 8.14 4.28
CA LEU A 24 -4.99 7.26 5.45
C LEU A 24 -4.75 8.04 6.75
N THR A 25 -3.90 9.07 6.68
CA THR A 25 -3.63 9.96 7.81
C THR A 25 -4.90 10.69 8.24
N GLU A 26 -5.60 11.33 7.29
CA GLU A 26 -6.84 12.09 7.54
C GLU A 26 -7.95 11.19 8.12
N ALA A 27 -8.17 10.02 7.50
CA ALA A 27 -9.19 9.08 7.95
C ALA A 27 -8.93 8.59 9.39
N THR A 28 -7.66 8.30 9.73
CA THR A 28 -7.28 7.80 11.05
C THR A 28 -7.34 8.87 12.12
N ALA A 29 -6.85 10.08 11.80
CA ALA A 29 -6.92 11.23 12.69
C ALA A 29 -8.38 11.55 13.05
N SER A 30 -9.25 11.55 12.04
CA SER A 30 -10.69 11.76 12.22
C SER A 30 -11.36 10.67 13.05
N ALA A 31 -11.17 9.39 12.69
CA ALA A 31 -11.84 8.26 13.34
C ALA A 31 -11.43 8.08 14.81
N LEU A 32 -10.19 8.44 15.16
CA LEU A 32 -9.64 8.25 16.49
C LEU A 32 -9.57 9.55 17.31
N ALA A 33 -10.02 10.67 16.75
CA ALA A 33 -9.94 12.01 17.36
C ALA A 33 -8.52 12.35 17.87
N VAL A 34 -7.51 12.07 17.04
CA VAL A 34 -6.09 12.37 17.34
C VAL A 34 -5.53 13.39 16.36
N ALA A 35 -4.47 14.08 16.76
CA ALA A 35 -3.73 14.98 15.88
C ALA A 35 -3.09 14.19 14.71
N PRO A 36 -3.13 14.69 13.46
CA PRO A 36 -2.56 13.98 12.32
C PRO A 36 -1.05 13.73 12.45
N GLU A 37 -0.33 14.58 13.18
CA GLU A 37 1.12 14.49 13.39
C GLU A 37 1.53 13.24 14.20
N VAL A 38 0.60 12.62 14.93
CA VAL A 38 0.87 11.37 15.67
C VAL A 38 0.53 10.10 14.89
N VAL A 39 -0.07 10.25 13.70
CA VAL A 39 -0.38 9.14 12.79
C VAL A 39 0.82 8.89 11.88
N ARG A 40 1.22 7.64 11.74
CA ARG A 40 2.33 7.23 10.88
C ARG A 40 1.82 6.28 9.82
N VAL A 41 2.22 6.53 8.58
CA VAL A 41 1.96 5.66 7.44
C VAL A 41 3.29 5.23 6.83
N THR A 42 3.47 3.94 6.65
CA THR A 42 4.62 3.34 5.97
C THR A 42 4.12 2.53 4.79
N VAL A 43 4.87 2.55 3.69
CA VAL A 43 4.55 1.79 2.48
C VAL A 43 5.71 0.85 2.20
N VAL A 44 5.39 -0.43 2.11
CA VAL A 44 6.34 -1.49 1.73
C VAL A 44 5.91 -2.03 0.38
N GLU A 45 6.75 -1.84 -0.62
CA GLU A 45 6.50 -2.32 -1.96
C GLU A 45 7.29 -3.60 -2.25
N TYR A 46 6.63 -4.56 -2.89
CA TYR A 46 7.25 -5.80 -3.32
C TYR A 46 7.24 -5.91 -4.84
N GLU A 47 8.33 -6.48 -5.38
CA GLU A 47 8.35 -6.91 -6.77
C GLU A 47 7.25 -7.95 -7.01
N PRO A 48 6.55 -7.92 -8.16
CA PRO A 48 5.53 -8.92 -8.49
C PRO A 48 6.00 -10.37 -8.45
N ALA A 49 7.30 -10.61 -8.69
CA ALA A 49 7.90 -11.94 -8.57
C ALA A 49 7.98 -12.47 -7.13
N ASN A 50 7.95 -11.57 -6.13
CA ASN A 50 8.11 -11.90 -4.71
C ASN A 50 6.78 -11.93 -3.95
N TRP A 51 5.66 -11.68 -4.64
CA TRP A 51 4.33 -11.72 -4.05
C TRP A 51 3.55 -12.89 -4.63
N PHE A 52 3.16 -13.85 -3.80
CA PHE A 52 2.47 -15.06 -4.24
C PHE A 52 1.01 -15.07 -3.79
N VAL A 53 0.12 -15.48 -4.67
CA VAL A 53 -1.29 -15.74 -4.37
C VAL A 53 -1.64 -17.10 -4.95
N GLY A 54 -2.17 -18.01 -4.11
CA GLY A 54 -2.52 -19.36 -4.55
C GLY A 54 -1.33 -20.17 -5.11
N GLY A 55 -0.10 -19.90 -4.65
CA GLY A 55 1.12 -20.58 -5.11
C GLY A 55 1.77 -19.98 -6.36
N GLU A 56 1.15 -19.00 -7.01
CA GLU A 56 1.70 -18.32 -8.18
C GLU A 56 2.12 -16.89 -7.84
N SER A 57 3.26 -16.47 -8.36
CA SER A 57 3.71 -15.08 -8.23
C SER A 57 2.79 -14.15 -9.03
N MET A 58 2.67 -12.91 -8.57
CA MET A 58 1.92 -11.88 -9.29
C MET A 58 2.54 -11.57 -10.66
N ALA A 59 3.85 -11.82 -10.85
CA ALA A 59 4.49 -11.78 -12.17
C ALA A 59 3.92 -12.84 -13.12
N GLN A 60 3.80 -14.11 -12.68
CA GLN A 60 3.20 -15.20 -13.48
C GLN A 60 1.74 -14.88 -13.84
N ARG A 61 0.95 -14.41 -12.87
CA ARG A 61 -0.46 -14.06 -13.07
C ARG A 61 -0.67 -12.91 -14.07
N ARG A 62 0.19 -11.88 -14.06
CA ARG A 62 0.12 -10.78 -15.03
C ARG A 62 0.44 -11.22 -16.45
N GLY A 63 1.38 -12.16 -16.60
CA GLY A 63 1.72 -12.78 -17.89
C GLY A 63 0.61 -13.66 -18.44
N ALA A 64 -0.11 -14.39 -17.57
CA ALA A 64 -1.23 -15.25 -17.95
C ALA A 64 -2.48 -14.47 -18.44
N SER A 65 -2.61 -13.19 -18.08
CA SER A 65 -3.76 -12.37 -18.47
C SER A 65 -3.66 -11.77 -19.89
N HIS A 66 -2.59 -12.07 -20.63
CA HIS A 66 -2.36 -11.63 -22.03
C HIS A 66 -2.19 -12.80 -23.02
N ALA A 67 -2.58 -14.03 -22.63
CA ALA A 67 -2.60 -15.22 -23.49
C ALA A 67 -4.04 -15.74 -23.61
#